data_AF-A0A258K8S4-F1
#
_entry.id   AF-A0A258K8S4-F1
#
_cell.length_a   1.000
_cell.length_b   1.000
_cell.length_c   1.000
_cell.angle_alpha   90.00
_cell.angle_beta   90.00
_cell.angle_gamma   90.00
#
_symmetry.space_group_name_H-M   'P 1'
#
loop_
_entity.id
_entity.type
_entity.pdbx_description
1 polymer ?
#
loop_
_entity_poly.entity_id
_entity_poly.type
_entity_poly.pdbx_seq_one_letter_code
_entity_poly.pdbx_strand_id
1 'polypeptide(L)'
;MTQSTLKLVEGSSMDKTKALDAALSQIERHFGKGSIMRLGKGGKVMEVESVPSGSLGLDIALGIGGLPRGRVVEIFGPESSGKTTLALHTVAEAQKKGGTCAFIDAEHALDPIYARKLGVSLDELLISQPDAGEQALEIADTLVRSGAIDVLVVDGMQARLMSQALRKLTASISKSNTMVIFINQIRMKIGVMYGSPETTTGGNALKFYASVRLDIRRIGMIKERDEVVGNQTRVKVVKNKLAPPFKQVEFDIMYGEGVSKTGELLDLGVRAGIVEKSGAWFSHDSQRLGQGRENAKTFLKQHPEVADRIEAAIRQNAGLIAEQILTGGPEDADEGEAAEA
;
A
#
# COMPACT_ATOMS: atom_id res chain seq x y z
N MET A 1 -11.95 4.34 43.08
CA MET A 1 -12.37 2.97 42.75
C MET A 1 -13.87 2.86 42.96
N THR A 2 -14.67 3.06 41.93
CA THR A 2 -16.12 2.82 41.97
C THR A 2 -16.36 1.39 41.48
N GLN A 3 -16.69 0.48 42.40
CA GLN A 3 -17.05 -0.89 42.08
C GLN A 3 -18.37 -0.89 41.29
N SER A 4 -18.32 -1.32 40.02
CA SER A 4 -19.50 -1.58 39.20
C SER A 4 -19.81 -3.08 39.24
N THR A 5 -20.76 -3.47 40.08
CA THR A 5 -21.27 -4.85 40.18
C THR A 5 -22.20 -5.14 38.99
N LEU A 6 -21.66 -5.76 37.94
CA LEU A 6 -22.47 -6.32 36.85
C LEU A 6 -23.18 -7.58 37.35
N LYS A 7 -24.51 -7.51 37.54
CA LYS A 7 -25.35 -8.69 37.79
C LYS A 7 -25.63 -9.42 36.47
N LEU A 8 -25.36 -10.71 36.43
CA LEU A 8 -25.76 -11.58 35.31
C LEU A 8 -27.29 -11.71 35.30
N VAL A 9 -27.93 -11.40 34.18
CA VAL A 9 -29.39 -11.50 34.02
C VAL A 9 -29.74 -12.89 33.50
N GLU A 10 -30.27 -13.75 34.38
CA GLU A 10 -30.92 -15.00 34.01
C GLU A 10 -32.39 -14.70 33.67
N GLY A 11 -32.70 -14.48 32.38
CA GLY A 11 -34.05 -14.09 31.95
C GLY A 11 -34.24 -14.00 30.41
N SER A 12 -35.50 -13.88 30.00
CA SER A 12 -36.02 -13.97 28.61
C SER A 12 -35.34 -13.02 27.60
N SER A 13 -35.56 -13.21 26.29
CA SER A 13 -34.88 -12.43 25.21
C SER A 13 -35.10 -10.91 25.31
N MET A 14 -36.25 -10.48 25.87
CA MET A 14 -36.57 -9.07 26.10
C MET A 14 -35.72 -8.45 27.22
N ASP A 15 -35.45 -9.21 28.29
CA ASP A 15 -34.65 -8.74 29.44
C ASP A 15 -33.17 -8.60 29.07
N LYS A 16 -32.66 -9.51 28.23
CA LYS A 16 -31.28 -9.43 27.70
C LYS A 16 -31.05 -8.19 26.85
N THR A 17 -32.05 -7.77 26.07
CA THR A 17 -31.94 -6.59 25.20
C THR A 17 -31.91 -5.29 26.01
N LYS A 18 -32.78 -5.16 27.02
CA LYS A 18 -32.76 -4.02 27.95
C LYS A 18 -31.47 -3.94 28.75
N ALA A 19 -30.99 -5.07 29.26
CA ALA A 19 -29.71 -5.15 29.98
C ALA A 19 -28.54 -4.75 29.07
N LEU A 20 -28.54 -5.19 27.81
CA LEU A 20 -27.55 -4.81 26.81
C LEU A 20 -27.58 -3.30 26.53
N ASP A 21 -28.75 -2.71 26.30
CA ASP A 21 -28.86 -1.27 25.99
C ASP A 21 -28.45 -0.40 27.20
N ALA A 22 -28.73 -0.84 28.42
CA ALA A 22 -28.24 -0.19 29.64
C ALA A 22 -26.71 -0.27 29.76
N ALA A 23 -26.12 -1.44 29.47
CA ALA A 23 -24.67 -1.60 29.45
C ALA A 23 -24.00 -0.76 28.35
N LEU A 24 -24.57 -0.71 27.14
CA LEU A 24 -24.10 0.15 26.04
C LEU A 24 -24.13 1.63 26.45
N SER A 25 -25.23 2.09 27.04
CA SER A 25 -25.38 3.46 27.54
C SER A 25 -24.38 3.78 28.65
N GLN A 26 -24.11 2.82 29.54
CA GLN A 26 -23.11 2.97 30.58
C GLN A 26 -21.71 3.09 29.99
N ILE A 27 -21.37 2.28 28.99
CA ILE A 27 -20.08 2.34 28.29
C ILE A 27 -19.90 3.70 27.62
N GLU A 28 -20.89 4.20 26.88
CA GLU A 28 -20.82 5.53 26.24
C GLU A 28 -20.68 6.68 27.25
N ARG A 29 -21.33 6.58 28.42
CA ARG A 29 -21.18 7.60 29.49
C ARG A 29 -19.78 7.61 30.10
N HIS A 30 -19.17 6.45 30.28
CA HIS A 30 -17.84 6.35 30.92
C HIS A 30 -16.69 6.62 29.95
N PHE A 31 -16.84 6.25 28.68
CA PHE A 31 -15.74 6.27 27.70
C PHE A 31 -15.97 7.22 26.51
N GLY A 32 -17.11 7.91 26.47
CA GLY A 32 -17.47 8.89 25.44
C GLY A 32 -18.33 8.30 24.31
N LYS A 33 -18.98 9.18 23.54
CA LYS A 33 -19.79 8.77 22.39
C LYS A 33 -18.94 8.00 21.37
N GLY A 34 -19.49 6.90 20.84
CA GLY A 34 -18.81 6.07 19.83
C GLY A 34 -17.77 5.09 20.40
N SER A 35 -17.63 4.98 21.73
CA SER A 35 -16.79 3.96 22.36
C SER A 35 -17.27 2.53 22.12
N ILE A 36 -18.57 2.36 21.83
CA ILE A 36 -19.17 1.09 21.43
C ILE A 36 -20.32 1.38 20.46
N MET A 37 -20.40 0.62 19.38
CA MET A 37 -21.46 0.77 18.37
C MET A 37 -21.77 -0.58 17.73
N ARG A 38 -23.00 -0.73 17.22
CA ARG A 38 -23.36 -1.90 16.43
C ARG A 38 -22.80 -1.70 15.02
N LEU A 39 -21.94 -2.62 14.57
CA LEU A 39 -21.17 -2.48 13.32
C LEU A 39 -22.02 -2.19 12.06
N GLY A 40 -23.25 -2.73 11.99
CA GLY A 40 -24.15 -2.53 10.84
C GLY A 40 -25.28 -1.51 11.04
N LYS A 41 -25.43 -0.92 12.23
CA LYS A 41 -26.55 -0.02 12.54
C LYS A 41 -26.09 1.43 12.38
N GLY A 42 -26.45 2.06 11.25
CA GLY A 42 -26.06 3.45 10.94
C GLY A 42 -25.77 3.75 9.48
N GLY A 43 -25.92 2.77 8.57
CA GLY A 43 -25.71 2.96 7.11
C GLY A 43 -24.25 3.16 6.70
N LYS A 44 -23.39 3.64 7.60
CA LYS A 44 -21.94 3.63 7.45
C LYS A 44 -21.41 2.25 7.81
N VAL A 45 -21.36 1.34 6.85
CA VAL A 45 -20.25 0.38 6.82
C VAL A 45 -18.99 1.23 6.96
N MET A 46 -18.07 0.91 7.89
CA MET A 46 -16.78 1.59 7.97
C MET A 46 -16.00 1.26 6.69
N GLU A 47 -16.32 1.91 5.59
CA GLU A 47 -15.53 1.87 4.38
C GLU A 47 -14.19 2.51 4.73
N VAL A 48 -13.13 1.70 4.67
CA VAL A 48 -11.79 2.19 4.91
C VAL A 48 -11.40 2.97 3.68
N GLU A 49 -11.28 4.29 3.84
CA GLU A 49 -10.77 5.17 2.80
C GLU A 49 -9.37 4.75 2.38
N SER A 50 -9.05 4.92 1.10
CA SER A 50 -7.75 4.56 0.52
C SER A 50 -7.11 5.72 -0.24
N VAL A 51 -5.78 5.70 -0.29
CA VAL A 51 -4.96 6.57 -1.14
C VAL A 51 -4.36 5.70 -2.25
N PRO A 52 -4.51 6.06 -3.54
CA PRO A 52 -3.88 5.34 -4.65
C PRO A 52 -2.37 5.22 -4.42
N SER A 53 -1.79 4.05 -4.72
CA SER A 53 -0.36 3.82 -4.54
C SER A 53 0.50 4.44 -5.66
N GLY A 54 -0.14 4.98 -6.70
CA GLY A 54 0.48 5.40 -7.96
C GLY A 54 0.76 4.25 -8.93
N SER A 55 0.29 3.03 -8.63
CA SER A 55 0.31 1.86 -9.52
C SER A 55 -1.10 1.30 -9.61
N LEU A 56 -1.66 1.29 -10.82
CA LEU A 56 -3.03 0.81 -11.05
C LEU A 56 -3.13 -0.69 -10.73
N GLY A 57 -2.12 -1.46 -11.11
CA GLY A 57 -2.08 -2.89 -10.82
C GLY A 57 -2.08 -3.13 -9.32
N LEU A 58 -1.26 -2.40 -8.57
CA LEU A 58 -1.18 -2.53 -7.12
C LEU A 58 -2.50 -2.11 -6.44
N ASP A 59 -3.14 -1.04 -6.88
CA ASP A 59 -4.44 -0.60 -6.36
C ASP A 59 -5.53 -1.68 -6.52
N ILE A 60 -5.55 -2.36 -7.68
CA ILE A 60 -6.44 -3.51 -7.95
C ILE A 60 -6.07 -4.70 -7.05
N ALA A 61 -4.77 -4.99 -6.91
CA ALA A 61 -4.30 -6.08 -6.07
C ALA A 61 -4.62 -5.86 -4.58
N LEU A 62 -4.62 -4.62 -4.11
CA LEU A 62 -5.00 -4.27 -2.74
C LEU A 62 -6.50 -4.45 -2.48
N GLY A 63 -7.33 -4.47 -3.53
CA GLY A 63 -8.77 -4.75 -3.49
C GLY A 63 -9.65 -3.63 -2.93
N ILE A 64 -9.04 -2.56 -2.42
CA ILE A 64 -9.72 -1.36 -1.90
C ILE A 64 -9.35 -0.10 -2.70
N GLY A 65 -8.68 -0.27 -3.85
CA GLY A 65 -8.28 0.83 -4.73
C GLY A 65 -7.08 1.65 -4.25
N GLY A 66 -6.31 1.14 -3.28
CA GLY A 66 -5.10 1.79 -2.79
C GLY A 66 -4.70 1.37 -1.39
N LEU A 67 -3.78 2.13 -0.79
CA LEU A 67 -3.32 1.92 0.58
C LEU A 67 -4.32 2.49 1.59
N PRO A 68 -4.59 1.80 2.72
CA PRO A 68 -5.65 2.17 3.65
C PRO A 68 -5.25 3.35 4.56
N ARG A 69 -6.11 4.37 4.65
CA ARG A 69 -6.01 5.46 5.63
C ARG A 69 -6.26 4.96 7.06
N GLY A 70 -5.74 5.70 8.04
CA GLY A 70 -5.86 5.35 9.45
C GLY A 70 -5.22 4.00 9.83
N ARG A 71 -4.28 3.50 9.03
CA ARG A 71 -3.62 2.20 9.23
C ARG A 71 -2.11 2.30 9.02
N VAL A 72 -1.43 1.29 9.54
CA VAL A 72 0.00 1.06 9.31
C VAL A 72 0.20 0.22 8.05
N VAL A 73 1.08 0.66 7.17
CA VAL A 73 1.55 -0.05 5.97
C VAL A 73 3.06 -0.29 6.11
N GLU A 74 3.53 -1.46 5.73
CA GLU A 74 4.98 -1.75 5.62
C GLU A 74 5.33 -2.04 4.16
N ILE A 75 6.31 -1.32 3.64
CA ILE A 75 6.93 -1.56 2.33
C ILE A 75 8.36 -2.04 2.61
N PHE A 76 8.68 -3.28 2.24
CA PHE A 76 10.00 -3.84 2.49
C PHE A 76 10.54 -4.57 1.28
N GLY A 77 11.87 -4.68 1.21
CA GLY A 77 12.54 -5.23 0.04
C GLY A 77 14.05 -5.01 0.07
N PRO A 78 14.78 -5.58 -0.90
CA PRO A 78 16.20 -5.30 -1.10
C PRO A 78 16.48 -3.81 -1.34
N GLU A 79 17.75 -3.44 -1.30
CA GLU A 79 18.18 -2.10 -1.74
C GLU A 79 17.82 -1.87 -3.21
N SER A 80 17.52 -0.62 -3.55
CA SER A 80 17.18 -0.21 -4.93
C SER A 80 15.99 -0.94 -5.56
N SER A 81 15.12 -1.58 -4.76
CA SER A 81 13.92 -2.25 -5.28
C SER A 81 12.75 -1.30 -5.59
N GLY A 82 12.84 -0.03 -5.22
CA GLY A 82 11.79 0.97 -5.46
C GLY A 82 10.89 1.30 -4.27
N LYS A 83 11.27 0.92 -3.04
CA LYS A 83 10.51 1.19 -1.80
C LYS A 83 10.15 2.67 -1.64
N THR A 84 11.16 3.54 -1.64
CA THR A 84 11.00 4.99 -1.49
C THR A 84 10.24 5.58 -2.67
N THR A 85 10.49 5.11 -3.90
CA THR A 85 9.70 5.50 -5.09
C THR A 85 8.21 5.24 -4.89
N LEU A 86 7.83 4.04 -4.45
CA LEU A 86 6.42 3.69 -4.21
C LEU A 86 5.79 4.53 -3.10
N ALA A 87 6.52 4.79 -2.02
CA ALA A 87 6.06 5.66 -0.94
C ALA A 87 5.86 7.11 -1.42
N LEU A 88 6.79 7.64 -2.21
CA LEU A 88 6.69 9.00 -2.77
C LEU A 88 5.55 9.13 -3.78
N HIS A 89 5.25 8.10 -4.57
CA HIS A 89 4.03 8.09 -5.39
C HIS A 89 2.76 8.18 -4.55
N THR A 90 2.70 7.42 -3.45
CA THR A 90 1.55 7.52 -2.53
C THR A 90 1.43 8.92 -1.92
N VAL A 91 2.55 9.53 -1.55
CA VAL A 91 2.60 10.91 -1.05
C VAL A 91 2.09 11.89 -2.12
N ALA A 92 2.54 11.76 -3.37
CA ALA A 92 2.09 12.59 -4.48
C ALA A 92 0.57 12.45 -4.72
N GLU A 93 0.05 11.21 -4.70
CA GLU A 93 -1.39 10.94 -4.85
C GLU A 93 -2.22 11.51 -3.69
N ALA A 94 -1.70 11.50 -2.46
CA ALA A 94 -2.34 12.15 -1.33
C ALA A 94 -2.35 13.69 -1.48
N GLN A 95 -1.22 14.29 -1.85
CA GLN A 95 -1.10 15.74 -2.05
C GLN A 95 -2.00 16.25 -3.19
N LYS A 96 -2.12 15.51 -4.29
CA LYS A 96 -3.06 15.83 -5.39
C LYS A 96 -4.51 15.96 -4.92
N LYS A 97 -4.88 15.27 -3.83
CA LYS A 97 -6.21 15.35 -3.21
C LYS A 97 -6.29 16.38 -2.07
N GLY A 98 -5.28 17.25 -1.94
CA GLY A 98 -5.17 18.26 -0.89
C GLY A 98 -4.75 17.70 0.48
N GLY A 99 -4.24 16.48 0.54
CA GLY A 99 -3.77 15.86 1.78
C GLY A 99 -2.42 16.39 2.24
N THR A 100 -2.24 16.52 3.55
CA THR A 100 -0.97 16.94 4.17
C THR A 100 -0.09 15.71 4.40
N CYS A 101 1.13 15.76 3.89
CA CYS A 101 2.07 14.65 3.95
C CYS A 101 3.31 15.01 4.76
N ALA A 102 3.89 14.02 5.44
CA ALA A 102 5.14 14.15 6.17
C ALA A 102 6.07 12.97 5.87
N PHE A 103 7.37 13.24 5.87
CA PHE A 103 8.43 12.28 5.60
C PHE A 103 9.50 12.37 6.70
N ILE A 104 9.68 11.28 7.44
CA ILE A 104 10.76 11.13 8.42
C ILE A 104 11.86 10.32 7.75
N ASP A 105 12.92 11.00 7.33
CA ASP A 105 14.08 10.44 6.64
C ASP A 105 15.21 10.21 7.64
N ALA A 106 15.27 9.01 8.22
CA ALA A 106 16.36 8.65 9.13
C ALA A 106 17.58 8.05 8.40
N GLU A 107 17.46 7.77 7.10
CA GLU A 107 18.60 7.34 6.26
C GLU A 107 19.33 8.53 5.62
N HIS A 108 18.81 9.75 5.73
CA HIS A 108 19.32 10.96 5.08
C HIS A 108 19.51 10.78 3.57
N ALA A 109 18.62 10.01 2.94
CA ALA A 109 18.77 9.53 1.56
C ALA A 109 17.68 10.05 0.61
N LEU A 110 16.75 10.89 1.10
CA LEU A 110 15.69 11.44 0.26
C LEU A 110 16.26 12.46 -0.73
N ASP A 111 16.06 12.24 -2.04
CA ASP A 111 16.37 13.19 -3.10
C ASP A 111 15.15 14.07 -3.41
N PRO A 112 15.18 15.39 -3.09
CA PRO A 112 14.08 16.29 -3.37
C PRO A 112 13.80 16.47 -4.87
N ILE A 113 14.84 16.44 -5.72
CA ILE A 113 14.69 16.60 -7.17
C ILE A 113 13.92 15.42 -7.74
N TYR A 114 14.29 14.21 -7.33
CA TYR A 114 13.57 13.00 -7.71
C TYR A 114 12.14 13.00 -7.19
N ALA A 115 11.90 13.34 -5.91
CA ALA A 115 10.56 13.46 -5.35
C ALA A 115 9.67 14.43 -6.14
N ARG A 116 10.20 15.59 -6.53
CA ARG A 116 9.48 16.56 -7.38
C ARG A 116 9.10 15.97 -8.74
N LYS A 117 10.01 15.21 -9.38
CA LYS A 117 9.72 14.53 -10.66
C LYS A 117 8.59 13.50 -10.53
N LEU A 118 8.47 12.84 -9.38
CA LEU A 118 7.37 11.92 -9.08
C LEU A 118 6.03 12.63 -8.80
N GLY A 119 6.01 13.97 -8.80
CA GLY A 119 4.81 14.78 -8.57
C GLY A 119 4.59 15.17 -7.11
N VAL A 120 5.60 15.01 -6.24
CA VAL A 120 5.53 15.49 -4.86
C VAL A 120 5.68 17.01 -4.81
N SER A 121 4.75 17.67 -4.14
CA SER A 121 4.82 19.09 -3.82
C SER A 121 5.81 19.29 -2.68
N LEU A 122 7.04 19.74 -3.00
CA LEU A 122 8.09 19.93 -2.01
C LEU A 122 7.80 21.07 -1.04
N ASP A 123 7.04 22.07 -1.47
CA ASP A 123 6.72 23.24 -0.63
C ASP A 123 5.71 22.90 0.48
N GLU A 124 4.96 21.81 0.31
CA GLU A 124 3.93 21.34 1.24
C GLU A 124 4.35 20.06 1.98
N LEU A 125 5.44 19.40 1.57
CA LEU A 125 5.92 18.19 2.22
C LEU A 125 6.69 18.54 3.50
N LEU A 126 6.16 18.10 4.65
CA LEU A 126 6.91 18.19 5.90
C LEU A 126 8.03 17.16 5.91
N ILE A 127 9.26 17.58 6.18
CA ILE A 127 10.41 16.69 6.29
C ILE A 127 11.03 16.78 7.68
N SER A 128 11.43 15.63 8.22
CA SER A 128 12.24 15.54 9.43
C SER A 128 13.41 14.60 9.19
N GLN A 129 14.60 15.03 9.58
CA GLN A 129 15.83 14.24 9.55
C GLN A 129 16.34 14.07 10.99
N PRO A 130 15.82 13.07 11.73
CA PRO A 130 16.10 12.91 13.16
C PRO A 130 17.49 12.31 13.40
N ASP A 131 18.15 12.74 14.47
CA ASP A 131 19.47 12.24 14.88
C ASP A 131 19.39 10.87 15.58
N ALA A 132 18.22 10.52 16.12
CA ALA A 132 18.00 9.32 16.92
C ALA A 132 16.61 8.69 16.70
N GLY A 133 16.50 7.39 17.01
CA GLY A 133 15.27 6.63 16.78
C GLY A 133 14.11 7.05 17.67
N GLU A 134 14.40 7.46 18.90
CA GLU A 134 13.42 7.98 19.86
C GLU A 134 12.85 9.32 19.39
N GLN A 135 13.70 10.22 18.88
CA GLN A 135 13.29 11.53 18.37
C GLN A 135 12.33 11.39 17.18
N ALA A 136 12.68 10.53 16.23
CA ALA A 136 11.81 10.22 15.09
C ALA A 136 10.43 9.71 15.51
N LEU A 137 10.38 8.92 16.59
CA LEU A 137 9.14 8.38 17.15
C LEU A 137 8.29 9.44 17.83
N GLU A 138 8.90 10.34 18.58
CA GLU A 138 8.20 11.46 19.21
C GLU A 138 7.62 12.40 18.15
N ILE A 139 8.37 12.65 17.08
CA ILE A 139 7.90 13.42 15.92
C ILE A 139 6.71 12.71 15.27
N ALA A 140 6.83 11.40 15.00
CA ALA A 140 5.73 10.61 14.45
C ALA A 140 4.48 10.63 15.33
N ASP A 141 4.61 10.47 16.66
CA ASP A 141 3.48 10.51 17.60
C ASP A 141 2.83 11.89 17.62
N THR A 142 3.63 12.96 17.65
CA THR A 142 3.14 14.34 17.63
C THR A 142 2.36 14.63 16.35
N LEU A 143 2.93 14.26 15.19
CA LEU A 143 2.32 14.44 13.88
C LEU A 143 1.00 13.67 13.76
N VAL A 144 0.97 12.39 14.15
CA VAL A 144 -0.24 11.57 14.12
C VAL A 144 -1.31 12.12 15.07
N ARG A 145 -0.93 12.50 16.31
CA ARG A 145 -1.89 13.03 17.30
C ARG A 145 -2.46 14.39 16.93
N SER A 146 -1.76 15.17 16.11
CA SER A 146 -2.27 16.45 15.61
C SER A 146 -3.58 16.30 14.81
N GLY A 147 -3.81 15.12 14.21
CA GLY A 147 -4.95 14.91 13.32
C GLY A 147 -4.83 15.60 11.96
N ALA A 148 -3.71 16.28 11.69
CA ALA A 148 -3.51 17.09 10.49
C ALA A 148 -2.75 16.36 9.37
N ILE A 149 -2.18 15.17 9.64
CA ILE A 149 -1.40 14.42 8.65
C ILE A 149 -2.24 13.31 8.03
N ASP A 150 -2.30 13.30 6.70
CA ASP A 150 -2.96 12.29 5.90
C ASP A 150 -2.05 11.08 5.66
N VAL A 151 -0.79 11.33 5.28
CA VAL A 151 0.22 10.30 5.02
C VAL A 151 1.53 10.67 5.71
N LEU A 152 2.02 9.77 6.57
CA LEU A 152 3.32 9.86 7.21
C LEU A 152 4.20 8.71 6.70
N VAL A 153 5.31 9.03 6.05
CA VAL A 153 6.33 8.04 5.67
C VAL A 153 7.45 8.07 6.70
N VAL A 154 7.91 6.89 7.12
CA VAL A 154 9.10 6.72 7.95
C VAL A 154 10.09 5.85 7.19
N ASP A 155 11.19 6.45 6.74
CA ASP A 155 12.22 5.81 5.92
C ASP A 155 13.49 5.53 6.71
N GLY A 156 13.75 4.23 6.86
CA GLY A 156 14.78 3.66 7.73
C GLY A 156 14.57 4.03 9.19
N MET A 157 14.94 3.12 10.11
CA MET A 157 15.08 3.37 11.55
C MET A 157 15.53 2.10 12.26
N GLN A 158 16.10 2.24 13.47
CA GLN A 158 16.33 1.13 14.40
C GLN A 158 14.97 0.56 14.85
N ALA A 159 14.41 -0.32 14.03
CA ALA A 159 13.01 -0.72 14.12
C ALA A 159 12.65 -1.48 15.43
N ARG A 160 13.65 -1.75 16.29
CA ARG A 160 13.43 -2.25 17.66
C ARG A 160 12.68 -1.25 18.52
N LEU A 161 12.93 0.05 18.36
CA LEU A 161 12.22 1.12 19.07
C LEU A 161 10.79 1.28 18.53
N MET A 162 10.61 1.15 17.21
CA MET A 162 9.29 1.22 16.56
C MET A 162 8.32 0.17 17.10
N SER A 163 8.81 -1.04 17.38
CA SER A 163 7.98 -2.11 17.95
C SER A 163 7.32 -1.76 19.28
N GLN A 164 7.97 -0.94 20.13
CA GLN A 164 7.40 -0.50 21.41
C GLN A 164 6.40 0.65 21.22
N ALA A 165 6.70 1.57 20.29
CA ALA A 165 5.87 2.73 20.02
C ALA A 165 4.59 2.42 19.24
N LEU A 166 4.61 1.44 18.33
CA LEU A 166 3.42 1.03 17.56
C LEU A 166 2.24 0.65 18.46
N ARG A 167 2.51 0.07 19.64
CA ARG A 167 1.48 -0.23 20.65
C ARG A 167 0.73 1.02 21.10
N LYS A 168 1.42 2.17 21.23
CA LYS A 168 0.84 3.46 21.65
C LYS A 168 0.24 4.22 20.46
N LEU A 169 0.86 4.11 19.28
CA LEU A 169 0.48 4.85 18.08
C LEU A 169 -0.77 4.32 17.39
N THR A 170 -1.01 3.00 17.40
CA THR A 170 -2.08 2.38 16.60
C THR A 170 -3.46 3.01 16.85
N ALA A 171 -3.78 3.35 18.11
CA ALA A 171 -5.03 4.00 18.44
C ALA A 171 -5.10 5.44 17.93
N SER A 172 -3.99 6.20 17.99
CA SER A 172 -3.92 7.55 17.45
C SER A 172 -4.03 7.53 15.93
N ILE A 173 -3.30 6.65 15.25
CA ILE A 173 -3.32 6.44 13.78
C ILE A 173 -4.77 6.20 13.31
N SER A 174 -5.50 5.32 13.98
CA SER A 174 -6.89 5.03 13.61
C SER A 174 -7.84 6.21 13.89
N LYS A 175 -7.60 7.01 14.93
CA LYS A 175 -8.45 8.15 15.29
C LYS A 175 -8.19 9.38 14.42
N SER A 176 -6.93 9.61 14.05
CA SER A 176 -6.51 10.71 13.18
C SER A 176 -6.75 10.42 11.69
N ASN A 177 -7.10 9.18 11.35
CA ASN A 177 -7.18 8.70 9.96
C ASN A 177 -5.85 8.85 9.19
N THR A 178 -4.72 9.00 9.89
CA THR A 178 -3.39 9.11 9.29
C THR A 178 -2.94 7.74 8.77
N MET A 179 -2.53 7.65 7.51
CA MET A 179 -1.78 6.50 7.01
C MET A 179 -0.33 6.61 7.45
N VAL A 180 0.23 5.56 8.04
CA VAL A 180 1.66 5.52 8.38
C VAL A 180 2.35 4.43 7.58
N ILE A 181 3.25 4.83 6.67
CA ILE A 181 4.04 3.95 5.82
C ILE A 181 5.42 3.79 6.45
N PHE A 182 5.81 2.56 6.70
CA PHE A 182 7.16 2.18 7.10
C PHE A 182 7.91 1.61 5.92
N ILE A 183 9.06 2.17 5.60
CA ILE A 183 9.99 1.58 4.65
C ILE A 183 11.03 0.77 5.44
N ASN A 184 11.18 -0.50 5.08
CA ASN A 184 12.08 -1.41 5.76
C ASN A 184 13.01 -2.16 4.80
N GLN A 185 14.17 -2.52 5.32
CA GLN A 185 15.12 -3.37 4.61
C GLN A 185 14.96 -4.83 5.02
N ILE A 186 15.38 -5.73 4.13
CA ILE A 186 15.50 -7.16 4.42
C ILE A 186 16.85 -7.42 5.12
N ARG A 187 16.85 -8.37 6.05
CA ARG A 187 18.02 -8.96 6.70
C ARG A 187 17.89 -10.47 6.68
N MET A 188 19.02 -11.17 6.70
CA MET A 188 19.03 -12.62 6.86
C MET A 188 19.08 -12.97 8.35
N LYS A 189 18.22 -13.91 8.78
CA LYS A 189 18.29 -14.51 10.11
C LYS A 189 19.23 -15.71 10.05
N ILE A 190 20.36 -15.60 10.74
CA ILE A 190 21.35 -16.69 10.84
C ILE A 190 20.70 -17.89 11.57
N GLY A 191 20.95 -19.11 11.06
CA GLY A 191 20.54 -20.37 11.69
C GLY A 191 19.14 -20.87 11.33
N VAL A 192 18.50 -20.33 10.28
CA VAL A 192 17.25 -20.87 9.74
C VAL A 192 17.56 -22.03 8.79
N MET A 193 17.19 -23.25 9.16
CA MET A 193 17.39 -24.46 8.34
C MET A 193 16.18 -24.83 7.48
N TYR A 194 15.00 -24.27 7.76
CA TYR A 194 13.75 -24.53 7.04
C TYR A 194 12.98 -23.23 6.80
N GLY A 195 12.44 -23.07 5.59
CA GLY A 195 11.73 -21.86 5.16
C GLY A 195 12.65 -20.72 4.74
N SER A 196 12.08 -19.54 4.50
CA SER A 196 12.87 -18.37 4.09
C SER A 196 13.68 -17.80 5.26
N PRO A 197 15.00 -17.58 5.09
CA PRO A 197 15.85 -16.94 6.10
C PRO A 197 15.65 -15.41 6.16
N GLU A 198 14.87 -14.83 5.25
CA GLU A 198 14.66 -13.39 5.19
C GLU A 198 13.72 -12.87 6.29
N THR A 199 14.10 -11.78 6.93
CA THR A 199 13.26 -11.05 7.88
C THR A 199 13.39 -9.55 7.68
N THR A 200 12.34 -8.80 8.02
CA THR A 200 12.43 -7.35 8.12
C THR A 200 13.09 -6.94 9.44
N THR A 201 13.72 -5.77 9.42
CA THR A 201 14.28 -5.13 10.60
C THR A 201 13.18 -4.80 11.61
N GLY A 202 13.54 -4.77 12.90
CA GLY A 202 12.67 -4.24 13.94
C GLY A 202 11.82 -5.21 14.74
N GLY A 203 12.07 -6.50 14.59
CA GLY A 203 11.33 -7.53 15.32
C GLY A 203 9.93 -7.74 14.74
N ASN A 204 9.05 -8.34 15.54
CA ASN A 204 7.78 -8.86 15.03
C ASN A 204 6.61 -7.88 15.12
N ALA A 205 6.70 -6.79 15.89
CA ALA A 205 5.51 -5.98 16.18
C ALA A 205 4.94 -5.34 14.90
N LEU A 206 5.78 -4.78 14.04
CA LEU A 206 5.32 -4.19 12.78
C LEU A 206 4.61 -5.22 11.90
N LYS A 207 5.08 -6.48 11.87
CA LYS A 207 4.40 -7.58 11.15
C LYS A 207 2.98 -7.81 11.66
N PHE A 208 2.69 -7.56 12.94
CA PHE A 208 1.36 -7.71 13.53
C PHE A 208 0.48 -6.47 13.35
N TYR A 209 1.04 -5.27 13.58
CA TYR A 209 0.32 -3.99 13.53
C TYR A 209 0.01 -3.54 12.10
N ALA A 210 0.92 -3.80 11.14
CA ALA A 210 0.68 -3.48 9.74
C ALA A 210 -0.61 -4.14 9.24
N SER A 211 -1.47 -3.36 8.61
CA SER A 211 -2.68 -3.86 7.94
C SER A 211 -2.36 -4.35 6.54
N VAL A 212 -1.40 -3.70 5.87
CA VAL A 212 -0.87 -4.10 4.57
C VAL A 212 0.64 -4.24 4.69
N ARG A 213 1.20 -5.31 4.11
CA ARG A 213 2.64 -5.50 3.96
C ARG A 213 2.95 -5.81 2.51
N LEU A 214 3.89 -5.08 1.94
CA LEU A 214 4.31 -5.17 0.54
C LEU A 214 5.78 -5.61 0.48
N ASP A 215 6.05 -6.74 -0.16
CA ASP A 215 7.40 -7.18 -0.53
C ASP A 215 7.68 -6.68 -1.96
N ILE A 216 8.58 -5.72 -2.10
CA ILE A 216 8.93 -5.09 -3.38
C ILE A 216 10.35 -5.50 -3.80
N ARG A 217 10.47 -6.05 -5.01
CA ARG A 217 11.72 -6.57 -5.56
C ARG A 217 11.94 -6.08 -6.99
N ARG A 218 13.18 -5.75 -7.31
CA ARG A 218 13.62 -5.64 -8.70
C ARG A 218 13.76 -7.05 -9.27
N ILE A 219 13.08 -7.33 -10.37
CA ILE A 219 13.13 -8.62 -11.08
C ILE A 219 13.90 -8.53 -12.40
N GLY A 220 14.05 -7.32 -12.96
CA GLY A 220 14.78 -7.11 -14.21
C GLY A 220 15.26 -5.68 -14.38
N MET A 221 16.09 -5.46 -15.40
CA MET A 221 16.54 -4.14 -15.83
C MET A 221 15.92 -3.83 -17.18
N ILE A 222 15.43 -2.60 -17.35
CA ILE A 222 14.90 -2.11 -18.62
C ILE A 222 16.04 -1.35 -19.32
N LYS A 223 16.34 -1.77 -20.54
CA LYS A 223 17.42 -1.18 -21.35
C LYS A 223 16.87 -0.57 -22.62
N GLU A 224 17.37 0.62 -22.94
CA GLU A 224 17.23 1.19 -24.27
C GLU A 224 18.61 1.19 -24.92
N ARG A 225 18.78 0.33 -25.93
CA ARG A 225 20.10 0.01 -26.50
C ARG A 225 21.05 -0.50 -25.40
N ASP A 226 22.12 0.25 -25.09
CA ASP A 226 23.13 -0.11 -24.09
C ASP A 226 22.91 0.57 -22.73
N GLU A 227 21.94 1.49 -22.61
CA GLU A 227 21.70 2.25 -21.39
C GLU A 227 20.57 1.62 -20.56
N VAL A 228 20.79 1.52 -19.24
CA VAL A 228 19.74 1.08 -18.30
C VAL A 228 18.86 2.28 -17.95
N VAL A 229 17.62 2.26 -18.42
CA VAL A 229 16.66 3.37 -18.27
C VAL A 229 15.64 3.14 -17.16
N GLY A 230 15.60 1.94 -16.58
CA GLY A 230 14.69 1.63 -15.49
C GLY A 230 14.83 0.21 -14.96
N ASN A 231 13.92 -0.15 -14.06
CA ASN A 231 13.85 -1.46 -13.44
C ASN A 231 12.45 -2.04 -13.65
N GLN A 232 12.38 -3.34 -13.96
CA GLN A 232 11.14 -4.09 -13.84
C GLN A 232 11.01 -4.52 -12.38
N THR A 233 9.89 -4.18 -11.76
CA THR A 233 9.67 -4.33 -10.32
C THR A 233 8.43 -5.17 -10.07
N ARG A 234 8.55 -6.13 -9.15
CA ARG A 234 7.45 -6.95 -8.66
C ARG A 234 7.11 -6.55 -7.23
N VAL A 235 5.82 -6.37 -6.95
CA VAL A 235 5.29 -6.14 -5.61
C VAL A 235 4.35 -7.28 -5.23
N LYS A 236 4.62 -7.95 -4.12
CA LYS A 236 3.76 -8.97 -3.52
C LYS A 236 3.07 -8.44 -2.29
N VAL A 237 1.74 -8.58 -2.23
CA VAL A 237 0.94 -8.24 -1.05
C VAL A 237 1.03 -9.39 -0.04
N VAL A 238 2.12 -9.45 0.73
CA VAL A 238 2.35 -10.57 1.68
C VAL A 238 1.42 -10.56 2.89
N LYS A 239 0.75 -9.42 3.15
CA LYS A 239 -0.31 -9.31 4.15
C LYS A 239 -1.31 -8.27 3.72
N ASN A 240 -2.60 -8.59 3.87
CA ASN A 240 -3.71 -7.67 3.66
C ASN A 240 -4.83 -8.02 4.66
N LYS A 241 -5.23 -7.05 5.49
CA LYS A 241 -6.35 -7.20 6.45
C LYS A 241 -7.70 -6.73 5.88
N LEU A 242 -7.71 -6.12 4.70
CA LEU A 242 -8.89 -5.48 4.11
C LEU A 242 -9.43 -6.21 2.89
N ALA A 243 -8.57 -6.94 2.18
CA ALA A 243 -8.93 -7.79 1.05
C ALA A 243 -8.04 -9.04 1.03
N PRO A 244 -8.30 -10.03 0.14
CA PRO A 244 -7.48 -11.22 0.00
C PRO A 244 -5.98 -10.87 -0.23
N PRO A 245 -5.05 -11.45 0.56
CA PRO A 245 -3.62 -11.25 0.38
C PRO A 245 -3.03 -12.09 -0.77
N PHE A 246 -1.70 -12.03 -0.90
CA PHE A 246 -0.82 -12.85 -1.77
C PHE A 246 -0.85 -12.56 -3.28
N LYS A 247 -1.68 -11.62 -3.71
CA LYS A 247 -1.62 -11.03 -5.04
C LYS A 247 -0.26 -10.43 -5.34
N GLN A 248 0.17 -10.54 -6.60
CA GLN A 248 1.44 -10.04 -7.10
C GLN A 248 1.23 -9.19 -8.34
N VAL A 249 1.93 -8.07 -8.40
CA VAL A 249 1.85 -7.17 -9.55
C VAL A 249 3.24 -6.82 -10.01
N GLU A 250 3.36 -6.59 -11.31
CA GLU A 250 4.59 -6.17 -11.94
C GLU A 250 4.35 -4.84 -12.64
N PHE A 251 5.32 -3.95 -12.51
CA PHE A 251 5.32 -2.67 -13.20
C PHE A 251 6.75 -2.18 -13.40
N ASP A 252 6.91 -1.30 -14.38
CA ASP A 252 8.19 -0.67 -14.67
C ASP A 252 8.39 0.57 -13.79
N ILE A 253 9.56 0.70 -13.16
CA ILE A 253 10.02 1.95 -12.54
C ILE A 253 11.09 2.55 -13.45
N MET A 254 10.75 3.63 -14.13
CA MET A 254 11.64 4.37 -15.03
C MET A 254 12.45 5.41 -14.26
N TYR A 255 13.74 5.52 -14.52
CA TYR A 255 14.60 6.48 -13.83
C TYR A 255 14.20 7.91 -14.16
N GLY A 256 13.94 8.71 -13.12
CA GLY A 256 13.50 10.10 -13.27
C GLY A 256 12.02 10.29 -13.65
N GLU A 257 11.25 9.23 -13.91
CA GLU A 257 9.80 9.32 -14.16
C GLU A 257 8.97 8.59 -13.09
N GLY A 258 9.52 7.53 -12.48
CA GLY A 258 8.80 6.69 -11.51
C GLY A 258 8.04 5.54 -12.16
N VAL A 259 6.92 5.13 -11.56
CA VAL A 259 6.09 4.04 -12.05
C VAL A 259 5.49 4.38 -13.42
N SER A 260 5.70 3.50 -14.40
CA SER A 260 5.22 3.70 -15.77
C SER A 260 3.73 3.38 -15.90
N LYS A 261 2.88 4.41 -15.77
CA LYS A 261 1.42 4.27 -15.96
C LYS A 261 1.06 3.62 -17.30
N THR A 262 1.69 4.04 -18.40
CA THR A 262 1.41 3.47 -19.73
C THR A 262 1.84 2.02 -19.86
N GLY A 263 2.92 1.61 -19.19
CA GLY A 263 3.34 0.22 -19.13
C GLY A 263 2.31 -0.65 -18.42
N GLU A 264 1.84 -0.21 -17.25
CA GLU A 264 0.80 -0.91 -16.51
C GLU A 264 -0.51 -1.01 -17.29
N LEU A 265 -0.97 0.06 -17.93
CA LEU A 265 -2.19 0.03 -18.74
C LEU A 265 -2.12 -0.99 -19.87
N LEU A 266 -0.95 -1.12 -20.50
CA LEU A 266 -0.75 -2.09 -21.56
C LEU A 266 -0.78 -3.53 -21.01
N ASP A 267 -0.02 -3.80 -19.96
CA ASP A 267 0.11 -5.16 -19.41
C ASP A 267 -1.21 -5.63 -18.76
N LEU A 268 -1.86 -4.76 -17.98
CA LEU A 268 -3.18 -5.02 -17.41
C LEU A 268 -4.26 -5.12 -18.49
N GLY A 269 -4.18 -4.28 -19.53
CA GLY A 269 -5.09 -4.32 -20.66
C GLY A 269 -5.02 -5.65 -21.40
N VAL A 270 -3.82 -6.20 -21.59
CA VAL A 270 -3.63 -7.54 -22.20
C VAL A 270 -4.21 -8.63 -21.32
N ARG A 271 -3.92 -8.61 -20.01
CA ARG A 271 -4.46 -9.61 -19.06
C ARG A 271 -5.99 -9.60 -19.04
N ALA A 272 -6.57 -8.41 -19.03
CA ALA A 272 -8.01 -8.20 -19.06
C ALA A 272 -8.68 -8.53 -20.40
N GLY A 273 -7.92 -8.83 -21.46
CA GLY A 273 -8.45 -9.03 -22.82
C GLY A 273 -8.98 -7.74 -23.47
N ILE A 274 -8.65 -6.58 -22.91
CA ILE A 274 -9.01 -5.25 -23.45
C ILE A 274 -8.04 -4.86 -24.57
N VAL A 275 -6.76 -5.16 -24.38
CA VAL A 275 -5.72 -4.96 -25.40
C VAL A 275 -5.39 -6.31 -26.02
N GLU A 276 -5.46 -6.39 -27.34
CA GLU A 276 -5.12 -7.58 -28.10
C GLU A 276 -3.61 -7.60 -28.40
N LYS A 277 -2.95 -8.74 -28.14
CA LYS A 277 -1.55 -8.97 -28.50
C LYS A 277 -1.46 -10.08 -29.54
N SER A 278 -1.07 -9.73 -30.77
CA SER A 278 -0.87 -10.67 -31.88
C SER A 278 0.61 -10.71 -32.27
N GLY A 279 1.33 -11.71 -31.79
CA GLY A 279 2.79 -11.77 -31.90
C GLY A 279 3.44 -10.59 -31.17
N ALA A 280 4.15 -9.74 -31.93
CA ALA A 280 4.74 -8.52 -31.40
C ALA A 280 3.81 -7.29 -31.45
N TRP A 281 2.64 -7.38 -32.06
CA TRP A 281 1.74 -6.24 -32.25
C TRP A 281 0.71 -6.11 -31.13
N PHE A 282 0.52 -4.87 -30.65
CA PHE A 282 -0.51 -4.50 -29.70
C PHE A 282 -1.61 -3.69 -30.39
N SER A 283 -2.87 -4.01 -30.12
CA SER A 283 -4.05 -3.36 -30.70
C SER A 283 -5.14 -3.15 -29.66
N HIS A 284 -5.96 -2.12 -29.81
CA HIS A 284 -7.14 -1.85 -28.99
C HIS A 284 -8.24 -1.31 -29.90
N ASP A 285 -9.46 -1.86 -29.83
CA ASP A 285 -10.59 -1.48 -30.71
C ASP A 285 -10.23 -1.44 -32.21
N SER A 286 -9.51 -2.46 -32.71
CA SER A 286 -8.99 -2.50 -34.09
C SER A 286 -7.95 -1.42 -34.46
N GLN A 287 -7.60 -0.52 -33.54
CA GLN A 287 -6.52 0.45 -33.70
C GLN A 287 -5.19 -0.18 -33.27
N ARG A 288 -4.16 -0.08 -34.13
CA ARG A 288 -2.81 -0.54 -33.77
C ARG A 288 -2.15 0.45 -32.83
N LEU A 289 -1.75 -0.02 -31.65
CA LEU A 289 -1.01 0.75 -30.66
C LEU A 289 0.48 0.77 -30.99
N GLY A 290 1.02 -0.33 -31.52
CA GLY A 290 2.42 -0.40 -31.95
C GLY A 290 2.97 -1.82 -32.01
N GLN A 291 4.14 -1.96 -32.65
CA GLN A 291 4.91 -3.20 -32.65
C GLN A 291 5.92 -3.16 -31.49
N GLY A 292 5.76 -4.04 -30.52
CA GLY A 292 6.56 -4.11 -29.30
C GLY A 292 6.04 -3.21 -28.18
N ARG A 293 6.37 -3.59 -26.94
CA ARG A 293 5.89 -2.95 -25.70
C ARG A 293 6.25 -1.46 -25.63
N GLU A 294 7.48 -1.10 -25.99
CA GLU A 294 7.94 0.30 -25.91
C GLU A 294 7.30 1.22 -26.94
N ASN A 295 7.05 0.75 -28.17
CA ASN A 295 6.34 1.53 -29.18
C ASN A 295 4.87 1.75 -28.77
N ALA A 296 4.22 0.72 -28.23
CA ALA A 296 2.86 0.84 -27.70
C ALA A 296 2.79 1.80 -26.49
N LYS A 297 3.76 1.77 -25.57
CA LYS A 297 3.88 2.74 -24.47
C LYS A 297 4.02 4.17 -25.01
N THR A 298 4.88 4.37 -26.01
CA THR A 298 5.09 5.68 -26.64
C THR A 298 3.81 6.19 -27.30
N PHE A 299 3.07 5.32 -27.99
CA PHE A 299 1.78 5.65 -28.57
C PHE A 299 0.77 6.11 -27.51
N LEU A 300 0.64 5.37 -26.39
CA LEU A 300 -0.26 5.74 -25.29
C LEU A 300 0.14 7.05 -24.61
N LYS A 301 1.45 7.35 -24.51
CA LYS A 301 1.93 8.66 -24.02
C LYS A 301 1.51 9.81 -24.96
N GLN A 302 1.47 9.57 -26.26
CA GLN A 302 1.10 10.57 -27.28
C GLN A 302 -0.42 10.71 -27.46
N HIS A 303 -1.21 9.72 -27.05
CA HIS A 303 -2.66 9.67 -27.20
C HIS A 303 -3.35 9.41 -25.84
N PRO A 304 -3.38 10.39 -24.92
CA PRO A 304 -3.94 10.22 -23.58
C PRO A 304 -5.40 9.76 -23.58
N GLU A 305 -6.20 10.16 -24.58
CA GLU A 305 -7.59 9.76 -24.74
C GLU A 305 -7.76 8.25 -24.96
N VAL A 306 -6.78 7.58 -25.57
CA VAL A 306 -6.79 6.12 -25.73
C VAL A 306 -6.37 5.47 -24.40
N ALA A 307 -5.35 6.02 -23.74
CA ALA A 307 -4.90 5.54 -22.44
C ALA A 307 -6.02 5.61 -21.39
N ASP A 308 -6.77 6.71 -21.35
CA ASP A 308 -7.89 6.90 -20.42
C ASP A 308 -9.06 5.93 -20.70
N ARG A 309 -9.35 5.64 -21.97
CA ARG A 309 -10.33 4.61 -22.34
C ARG A 309 -9.92 3.22 -21.86
N ILE A 310 -8.67 2.84 -22.08
CA ILE A 310 -8.10 1.57 -21.60
C ILE A 310 -8.16 1.52 -20.08
N GLU A 311 -7.76 2.59 -19.39
CA GLU A 311 -7.82 2.67 -17.93
C GLU A 311 -9.24 2.51 -17.39
N ALA A 312 -10.22 3.19 -17.99
CA ALA A 312 -11.62 3.09 -17.59
C ALA A 312 -12.14 1.64 -17.76
N ALA A 313 -11.82 1.00 -18.89
CA ALA A 313 -12.19 -0.39 -19.14
C ALA A 313 -11.51 -1.36 -18.15
N ILE A 314 -10.23 -1.12 -17.81
CA ILE A 314 -9.51 -1.91 -16.79
C ILE A 314 -10.18 -1.77 -15.42
N ARG A 315 -10.53 -0.54 -15.02
CA ARG A 315 -11.19 -0.28 -13.73
C ARG A 315 -12.57 -0.93 -13.65
N GLN A 316 -13.34 -0.95 -14.75
CA GLN A 316 -14.62 -1.65 -14.82
C GLN A 316 -14.47 -3.17 -14.68
N ASN A 317 -13.36 -3.74 -15.18
CA ASN A 317 -13.03 -5.16 -15.09
C ASN A 317 -12.12 -5.53 -13.91
N ALA A 318 -11.92 -4.63 -12.95
CA ALA A 318 -10.95 -4.79 -11.87
C ALA A 318 -11.16 -6.08 -11.04
N GLY A 319 -12.40 -6.54 -10.88
CA GLY A 319 -12.72 -7.80 -10.20
C GLY A 319 -12.14 -9.03 -10.90
N LEU A 320 -12.29 -9.11 -12.23
CA LEU A 320 -11.75 -10.21 -13.05
C LEU A 320 -10.22 -10.17 -13.09
N ILE A 321 -9.65 -8.97 -13.21
CA ILE A 321 -8.21 -8.77 -13.22
C ILE A 321 -7.61 -9.19 -11.87
N ALA A 322 -8.29 -8.86 -10.76
CA ALA A 322 -7.88 -9.27 -9.43
C ALA A 322 -7.87 -10.80 -9.24
N GLU A 323 -8.75 -11.54 -9.90
CA GLU A 323 -8.75 -13.01 -9.90
C GLU A 323 -7.61 -13.59 -10.73
N GLN A 324 -7.36 -13.05 -11.94
CA GLN A 324 -6.22 -13.49 -12.75
C GLN A 324 -4.86 -13.20 -12.09
N ILE A 325 -4.77 -12.08 -11.36
CA ILE A 325 -3.59 -11.74 -10.55
C ILE A 325 -3.37 -12.77 -9.42
N LEU A 326 -4.44 -13.40 -8.90
CA LEU A 326 -4.35 -14.44 -7.89
C LEU A 326 -3.90 -15.79 -8.46
N THR A 327 -4.37 -16.15 -9.65
CA THR A 327 -4.16 -17.48 -10.23
C THR A 327 -2.83 -17.64 -10.96
N GLY A 328 -2.09 -16.53 -11.18
CA GLY A 328 -1.02 -16.49 -12.19
C GLY A 328 -1.64 -16.52 -13.58
N GLY A 329 -1.02 -15.82 -14.53
CA GLY A 329 -1.44 -15.94 -15.93
C GLY A 329 -1.13 -17.35 -16.47
N PRO A 330 -1.68 -17.75 -17.62
CA PRO A 330 -1.30 -19.00 -18.28
C PRO A 330 0.21 -19.13 -18.53
N GLU A 331 0.93 -18.01 -18.59
CA GLU A 331 2.40 -17.94 -18.75
C GLU A 331 3.19 -18.18 -17.45
N ASP A 332 2.57 -18.04 -16.27
CA ASP A 332 3.25 -18.23 -14.97
C ASP A 332 3.28 -19.69 -14.50
N ALA A 333 2.58 -20.60 -15.19
CA ALA A 333 2.48 -22.01 -14.81
C ALA A 333 3.75 -22.82 -15.14
N ASP A 334 4.56 -22.38 -16.11
CA ASP A 334 5.75 -23.13 -16.57
C ASP A 334 7.02 -22.88 -15.72
N GLU A 335 7.07 -21.83 -14.90
CA GLU A 335 8.25 -21.54 -14.07
C GLU A 335 8.18 -22.15 -12.66
N GLY A 336 7.00 -22.64 -12.24
CA GLY A 336 6.75 -23.13 -10.88
C GLY A 336 7.16 -24.58 -10.60
N GLU A 337 7.27 -25.43 -11.62
CA GLU A 337 7.58 -26.86 -11.44
C GLU A 337 9.08 -27.20 -11.47
N ALA A 338 9.95 -26.26 -11.87
CA ALA A 338 11.39 -26.52 -11.97
C ALA A 338 12.17 -26.28 -10.65
N ALA A 339 11.52 -25.83 -9.58
CA ALA A 339 12.19 -25.46 -8.32
C ALA A 339 12.02 -26.48 -7.17
N GLU A 340 11.31 -27.60 -7.39
CA GLU A 340 11.16 -28.70 -6.42
C GLU A 340 11.55 -30.07 -7.02
N ALA A 341 12.77 -30.17 -7.56
CA ALA A 341 13.44 -31.45 -7.84
C ALA A 341 14.92 -31.39 -7.49
#